data_AF-A0A0M4DKV2-F1
#
_entry.id   AF-A0A0M4DKV2-F1
#
_cell.length_a   1.000
_cell.length_b   1.000
_cell.length_c   1.000
_cell.angle_alpha   90.00
_cell.angle_beta   90.00
_cell.angle_gamma   90.00
#
_symmetry.space_group_name_H-M   'P 1'
#
loop_
_entity.id
_entity.type
_entity.pdbx_description
1 polymer ?
#
loop_
_entity_poly.entity_id
_entity_poly.type
_entity_poly.pdbx_seq_one_letter_code
_entity_poly.pdbx_strand_id
1 'polypeptide(L)'
;MKGLLIEDEIRWLDRWSANLGAHLKTRDSSNNLLIFDGKYGREEILALIAEAPQDVYRIIDLEEAPEEDCDFMADSGICYRKLN
;
A
#
# COMPACT_ATOMS: atom_id res chain seq x y z
N MET A 1 -1.73 5.52 -8.77
CA MET A 1 -0.76 5.23 -7.67
C MET A 1 -0.88 3.76 -7.31
N LYS A 2 0.11 3.20 -6.59
CA LYS A 2 0.04 1.82 -6.08
C LYS A 2 -0.20 1.82 -4.58
N GLY A 3 -1.10 0.95 -4.13
CA GLY A 3 -1.29 0.62 -2.72
C GLY A 3 -0.85 -0.82 -2.44
N LEU A 4 -0.19 -1.04 -1.31
CA LEU A 4 0.02 -2.38 -0.74
C LEU A 4 -0.95 -2.57 0.42
N LEU A 5 -1.99 -3.35 0.17
CA LEU A 5 -2.98 -3.75 1.16
C LEU A 5 -2.48 -4.99 1.89
N ILE A 6 -2.33 -4.91 3.21
CA ILE A 6 -1.98 -6.02 4.09
C ILE A 6 -3.29 -6.75 4.42
N GLU A 7 -3.42 -7.99 3.94
CA GLU A 7 -4.64 -8.79 4.11
C GLU A 7 -4.58 -9.66 5.38
N ASP A 8 -3.37 -9.91 5.91
CA ASP A 8 -3.15 -10.66 7.14
C ASP A 8 -2.06 -9.99 8.00
N GLU A 9 -2.49 -9.13 8.91
CA GLU A 9 -1.60 -8.39 9.83
C GLU A 9 -0.85 -9.31 10.80
N ILE A 10 -1.37 -10.51 11.11
CA ILE A 10 -0.74 -11.45 12.04
C ILE A 10 0.49 -12.09 11.40
N ARG A 11 0.38 -12.44 10.12
CA ARG A 11 1.50 -13.00 9.34
C ARG A 11 2.38 -11.93 8.71
N TRP A 12 1.95 -10.67 8.70
CA TRP A 12 2.75 -9.54 8.27
C TRP A 12 3.86 -9.23 9.26
N LEU A 13 5.12 -9.37 8.82
CA LEU A 13 6.28 -9.13 9.68
C LEU A 13 6.75 -7.68 9.57
N ASP A 14 7.05 -7.05 10.70
CA ASP A 14 7.56 -5.66 10.79
C ASP A 14 8.74 -5.37 9.86
N ARG A 15 9.60 -6.38 9.63
CA ARG A 15 10.75 -6.26 8.72
C ARG A 15 10.36 -5.88 7.30
N TRP A 16 9.18 -6.31 6.82
CA TRP A 16 8.70 -5.98 5.47
C TRP A 16 8.27 -4.51 5.39
N SER A 17 7.52 -4.02 6.38
CA SER A 17 7.19 -2.59 6.50
C SER A 17 8.44 -1.72 6.61
N ALA A 18 9.41 -2.14 7.44
CA ALA A 18 10.68 -1.43 7.61
C ALA A 18 11.48 -1.38 6.30
N ASN A 19 11.53 -2.50 5.56
CA ASN A 19 12.24 -2.54 4.28
C ASN A 19 11.60 -1.64 3.23
N LEU A 20 10.26 -1.62 3.15
CA LEU A 20 9.51 -0.72 2.28
C LEU A 20 9.77 0.74 2.65
N GLY A 21 9.68 1.12 3.93
CA GLY A 21 9.90 2.50 4.36
C GLY A 21 11.34 3.00 4.21
N ALA A 22 12.32 2.08 4.18
CA ALA A 22 13.73 2.42 3.95
C ALA A 22 14.06 2.70 2.48
N HIS A 23 13.31 2.11 1.53
CA HIS A 23 13.63 2.16 0.10
C HIS A 23 12.59 2.90 -0.74
N LEU A 24 11.33 2.87 -0.33
CA LEU A 24 10.23 3.53 -1.01
C LEU A 24 9.75 4.72 -0.18
N LYS A 25 9.34 5.76 -0.89
CA LYS A 25 8.67 6.89 -0.25
C LYS A 25 7.18 6.60 -0.22
N THR A 26 6.68 6.28 0.95
CA THR A 26 5.23 6.25 1.22
C THR A 26 4.68 7.67 1.04
N ARG A 27 3.67 7.81 0.18
CA ARG A 27 2.92 9.06 0.01
C ARG A 27 1.97 9.24 1.19
N ASP A 28 1.31 8.15 1.58
CA ASP A 28 0.28 8.14 2.61
C ASP A 28 0.08 6.72 3.17
N SER A 29 -0.63 6.60 4.27
CA SER A 29 -0.97 5.32 4.89
C SER A 29 -2.38 5.32 5.44
N SER A 30 -2.93 4.12 5.62
CA SER A 30 -4.08 3.85 6.48
C SER A 30 -3.78 2.58 7.26
N ASN A 31 -4.70 2.14 8.12
CA ASN A 31 -4.51 1.05 9.08
C ASN A 31 -3.76 -0.17 8.50
N ASN A 32 -4.19 -0.68 7.34
CA ASN A 32 -3.57 -1.83 6.67
C ASN A 32 -3.14 -1.56 5.23
N LEU A 33 -2.95 -0.29 4.86
CA LEU A 33 -2.66 0.12 3.49
C LEU A 33 -1.49 1.10 3.44
N LEU A 34 -0.44 0.74 2.69
CA LEU A 34 0.65 1.65 2.36
C LEU A 34 0.44 2.18 0.94
N ILE A 35 0.38 3.50 0.78
CA ILE A 35 0.15 4.17 -0.51
C ILE A 35 1.48 4.77 -0.98
N PHE A 36 1.95 4.36 -2.14
CA PHE A 36 3.23 4.78 -2.68
C PHE A 36 3.08 5.86 -3.75
N ASP A 37 4.11 6.69 -3.89
CA ASP A 37 4.21 7.67 -4.97
C ASP A 37 4.09 6.99 -6.35
N GLY A 38 3.46 7.67 -7.30
CA GLY A 38 3.18 7.13 -8.65
C GLY A 38 4.42 6.76 -9.46
N LYS A 39 5.62 7.18 -9.03
CA LYS A 39 6.89 6.77 -9.65
C LYS A 39 7.27 5.31 -9.39
N TYR A 40 6.72 4.68 -8.35
CA TYR A 40 7.05 3.31 -7.98
C TYR A 40 6.09 2.30 -8.63
N GLY A 41 6.68 1.30 -9.30
CA GLY A 41 5.97 0.22 -9.97
C GLY A 41 5.67 -0.96 -9.05
N ARG A 42 4.85 -1.89 -9.57
CA ARG A 42 4.52 -3.16 -8.89
C ARG A 42 5.77 -3.99 -8.61
N GLU A 43 6.65 -4.11 -9.59
CA GLU A 43 7.86 -4.94 -9.51
C GLU A 43 8.83 -4.45 -8.44
N GLU A 44 8.99 -3.13 -8.29
CA GLU A 44 9.84 -2.53 -7.26
C GLU A 44 9.32 -2.84 -5.84
N ILE A 45 8.01 -2.73 -5.63
CA ILE A 45 7.38 -3.10 -4.36
C ILE A 45 7.61 -4.59 -4.09
N LEU A 46 7.31 -5.45 -5.06
CA LEU A 46 7.47 -6.91 -4.93
C LEU A 46 8.90 -7.32 -4.62
N ALA A 47 9.91 -6.67 -5.22
CA ALA A 47 11.30 -6.97 -4.96
C ALA A 47 11.69 -6.76 -3.48
N LEU A 48 11.11 -5.75 -2.82
CA LEU A 48 11.38 -5.44 -1.41
C LEU A 48 10.67 -6.35 -0.42
N ILE A 49 9.60 -7.03 -0.85
CA ILE A 49 8.83 -7.98 -0.04
C ILE A 49 8.82 -9.38 -0.67
N ALA A 50 9.87 -9.74 -1.40
CA ALA A 50 9.96 -11.02 -2.11
C ALA A 50 9.85 -12.24 -1.18
N GLU A 51 10.20 -12.07 0.10
CA GLU A 51 10.05 -13.11 1.14
C GLU A 51 8.64 -13.18 1.75
N ALA A 52 7.78 -12.19 1.51
CA ALA A 52 6.42 -12.18 2.03
C ALA A 52 5.53 -13.16 1.24
N PRO A 53 4.76 -14.03 1.92
CA PRO A 53 3.78 -14.89 1.24
C PRO A 53 2.78 -14.07 0.42
N GLN A 54 2.45 -14.50 -0.79
CA GLN A 54 1.54 -13.73 -1.67
C GLN A 54 0.10 -13.65 -1.15
N ASP A 55 -0.29 -14.51 -0.22
CA ASP A 55 -1.62 -14.54 0.38
C ASP A 55 -1.78 -13.60 1.58
N VAL A 56 -0.69 -12.94 2.04
CA VAL A 56 -0.77 -11.98 3.17
C VAL A 56 -0.89 -10.52 2.71
N TYR A 57 -0.78 -10.26 1.41
CA TYR A 57 -0.87 -8.91 0.85
C TYR A 57 -1.46 -8.87 -0.56
N ARG A 58 -1.89 -7.68 -0.96
CA ARG A 58 -2.33 -7.40 -2.33
C ARG A 58 -1.83 -6.03 -2.77
N ILE A 59 -1.23 -5.99 -3.97
CA ILE A 59 -0.93 -4.71 -4.63
C ILE A 59 -2.13 -4.31 -5.47
N ILE A 60 -2.66 -3.12 -5.20
CA ILE A 60 -3.82 -2.52 -5.87
C ILE A 60 -3.45 -1.19 -6.53
N ASP A 61 -4.20 -0.83 -7.56
CA ASP A 61 -4.15 0.49 -8.18
C ASP A 61 -5.13 1.43 -7.49
N LEU A 62 -4.66 2.64 -7.20
CA LEU A 62 -5.40 3.67 -6.46
C LEU A 62 -5.29 5.02 -7.16
N GLU A 63 -6.31 5.85 -7.00
CA GLU A 63 -6.27 7.28 -7.27
C GLU A 63 -6.96 8.07 -6.16
N GLU A 64 -6.61 9.36 -6.01
CA GLU A 64 -7.30 10.25 -5.10
C GLU A 64 -8.75 10.42 -5.56
N ALA A 65 -9.67 10.45 -4.61
CA ALA A 65 -11.10 10.49 -4.85
C ALA A 65 -11.80 11.46 -3.88
N PRO A 66 -12.96 12.01 -4.25
CA PRO A 66 -13.82 12.69 -3.28
C PRO A 66 -14.33 11.70 -2.22
N GLU A 67 -14.80 12.22 -1.09
CA GLU A 67 -15.29 11.42 0.05
C GLU A 67 -16.46 10.49 -0.33
N GLU A 68 -17.29 10.91 -1.29
CA GLU A 68 -18.44 10.14 -1.80
C GLU A 68 -18.02 8.82 -2.50
N ASP A 69 -16.81 8.79 -3.06
CA ASP A 69 -16.23 7.65 -3.79
C ASP A 69 -15.08 6.99 -2.99
N CYS A 70 -15.02 7.21 -1.68
CA CYS A 70 -13.87 6.84 -0.86
C CYS A 70 -13.89 5.34 -0.49
N ASP A 71 -12.99 4.56 -1.09
CA ASP A 71 -12.75 3.18 -0.66
C ASP A 71 -11.81 3.13 0.56
N PHE A 72 -10.83 4.03 0.60
CA PHE A 72 -9.83 4.10 1.66
C PHE A 72 -9.61 5.55 2.08
N MET A 73 -9.88 5.83 3.35
CA MET A 73 -9.47 7.08 4.00
C MET A 73 -8.06 6.89 4.58
N ALA A 74 -7.12 7.71 4.14
CA ALA A 74 -5.77 7.71 4.68
C ALA A 74 -5.65 8.55 5.96
N ASP A 75 -4.56 8.37 6.70
CA ASP A 75 -4.27 9.07 7.96
C ASP A 75 -4.17 10.59 7.77
N SER A 76 -3.79 11.02 6.57
CA SER A 76 -3.78 12.43 6.16
C SER A 76 -5.17 13.05 5.98
N GLY A 77 -6.22 12.23 5.92
CA GLY A 77 -7.59 12.62 5.56
C GLY A 77 -7.86 12.66 4.05
N ILE A 78 -6.91 12.26 3.20
CA ILE A 78 -7.12 12.12 1.76
C ILE A 78 -7.87 10.80 1.48
N CYS A 79 -8.89 10.89 0.64
CA CYS A 79 -9.64 9.73 0.15
C CYS A 79 -9.01 9.14 -1.10
N TYR A 80 -8.97 7.82 -1.17
CA TYR A 80 -8.51 7.06 -2.32
C TYR A 80 -9.54 6.03 -2.74
N ARG A 81 -9.71 5.87 -4.05
CA ARG A 81 -10.53 4.81 -4.64
C ARG A 81 -9.68 3.80 -5.39
N LYS A 82 -10.13 2.55 -5.41
CA LYS A 82 -9.49 1.47 -6.14
C LYS A 82 -9.85 1.54 -7.61
N LEU A 83 -8.83 1.40 -8.46
CA LEU A 83 -9.02 1.21 -9.89
C LEU A 83 -9.19 -0.29 -10.16
N ASN A 84 -10.30 -0.65 -10.81
CA ASN A 84 -10.61 -2.02 -11.23
C ASN A 84 -9.66 -2.52 -12.32
#